data_AF-A0A399F9E1-F1
#
_entry.id   AF-A0A399F9E1-F1
#
_cell.length_a   1.000
_cell.length_b   1.000
_cell.length_c   1.000
_cell.angle_alpha   90.00
_cell.angle_beta   90.00
_cell.angle_gamma   90.00
#
_symmetry.space_group_name_H-M   'P 1'
#
loop_
_entity.id
_entity.type
_entity.pdbx_description
1 polymer ?
#
loop_
_entity_poly.entity_id
_entity_poly.type
_entity_poly.pdbx_seq_one_letter_code
_entity_poly.pdbx_strand_id
1 'polypeptide(L)'
;MIKVIAIGDLHADFAKLWRALKHSFAAGEDLMPTDPLVRGTYRVVLMGDLVHPKLLADYRKLTGLEDYDPNNPDHLRMAARAQIRELHRIKRFQEAANGHVTILMGNHDHAAVHGTFVLGNATLEHKEFHPELGGVEFPEDLKAWFDTFPSQINLYGVNFAHVGPVPWLQSYDEMFYNGREAKEWWLYNADYVERMGHRFGVYGHTVMKNGILIKDKLALIDALDQDQYLELILSDDRLDWEIVQIPSAGAAIG
;
A
#
# COMPACT_ATOMS: atom_id res chain seq x y z
N MET A 1 -19.98 -8.39 12.62
CA MET A 1 -19.97 -7.83 11.26
C MET A 1 -19.15 -6.56 11.29
N ILE A 2 -18.21 -6.40 10.37
CA ILE A 2 -17.39 -5.19 10.22
C ILE A 2 -17.36 -4.77 8.75
N LYS A 3 -17.23 -3.47 8.49
CA LYS A 3 -16.83 -2.96 7.18
C LYS A 3 -15.30 -2.84 7.12
N VAL A 4 -14.68 -3.28 6.04
CA VAL A 4 -13.24 -3.13 5.79
C VAL A 4 -13.04 -2.32 4.52
N ILE A 5 -12.18 -1.33 4.58
CA ILE A 5 -11.72 -0.52 3.44
C ILE A 5 -10.28 -0.97 3.16
N ALA A 6 -10.07 -1.68 2.06
CA ALA A 6 -8.76 -2.16 1.65
C ALA A 6 -8.25 -1.34 0.46
N ILE A 7 -7.08 -0.71 0.63
CA ILE A 7 -6.45 0.16 -0.38
C ILE A 7 -5.12 -0.47 -0.76
N GLY A 8 -4.93 -0.70 -2.07
CA GLY A 8 -3.71 -1.26 -2.63
C GLY A 8 -2.49 -0.36 -2.49
N ASP A 9 -1.44 -0.73 -3.21
CA ASP A 9 -0.12 -0.13 -3.14
C ASP A 9 -0.15 1.38 -3.42
N LEU A 10 0.57 2.14 -2.59
CA LEU A 10 0.48 3.60 -2.60
C LEU A 10 1.50 4.24 -3.54
N HIS A 11 2.73 3.75 -3.53
CA HIS A 11 3.89 4.28 -4.25
C HIS A 11 3.99 5.81 -4.17
N ALA A 12 3.95 6.34 -2.95
CA ALA A 12 3.99 7.77 -2.67
C ALA A 12 2.89 8.64 -3.33
N ASP A 13 1.77 8.06 -3.83
CA ASP A 13 0.60 8.83 -4.28
C ASP A 13 -0.30 9.23 -3.09
N PHE A 14 0.29 9.99 -2.16
CA PHE A 14 -0.34 10.42 -0.92
C PHE A 14 -1.63 11.21 -1.15
N ALA A 15 -1.70 11.98 -2.24
CA ALA A 15 -2.89 12.76 -2.58
C ALA A 15 -4.09 11.86 -2.90
N LYS A 16 -3.88 10.77 -3.65
CA LYS A 16 -4.94 9.79 -3.91
C LYS A 16 -5.30 9.00 -2.66
N LEU A 17 -4.35 8.61 -1.83
CA LEU A 17 -4.64 7.96 -0.54
C LEU A 17 -5.59 8.81 0.31
N TRP A 18 -5.26 10.08 0.53
CA TRP A 18 -6.11 10.95 1.34
C TRP A 18 -7.48 11.14 0.71
N ARG A 19 -7.58 11.18 -0.62
CA ARG A 19 -8.88 11.22 -1.31
C ARG A 19 -9.69 9.93 -1.08
N ALA A 20 -9.07 8.76 -1.16
CA ALA A 20 -9.70 7.47 -0.87
C ALA A 20 -10.18 7.38 0.59
N LEU A 21 -9.33 7.78 1.53
CA LEU A 21 -9.66 7.78 2.95
C LEU A 21 -10.80 8.75 3.29
N LYS A 22 -10.83 9.94 2.68
CA LYS A 22 -11.95 10.88 2.87
C LYS A 22 -13.23 10.38 2.20
N HIS A 23 -13.14 9.85 0.99
CA HIS A 23 -14.29 9.31 0.25
C HIS A 23 -14.96 8.14 1.00
N SER A 24 -14.15 7.25 1.57
CA SER A 24 -14.63 6.12 2.37
C SER A 24 -15.09 6.50 3.79
N PHE A 25 -15.06 7.80 4.12
CA PHE A 25 -15.33 8.36 5.44
C PHE A 25 -14.34 7.87 6.53
N ALA A 26 -13.18 7.33 6.14
CA ALA A 26 -12.11 6.93 7.06
C ALA A 26 -11.37 8.13 7.65
N ALA A 27 -11.15 9.18 6.86
CA ALA A 27 -10.48 10.40 7.29
C ALA A 27 -11.40 11.62 7.18
N GLY A 28 -11.25 12.57 8.11
CA GLY A 28 -11.84 13.90 8.04
C GLY A 28 -11.05 14.85 7.13
N GLU A 29 -11.54 16.08 7.00
CA GLU A 29 -10.84 17.15 6.25
C GLU A 29 -9.51 17.59 6.91
N ASP A 30 -9.37 17.35 8.22
CA ASP A 30 -8.13 17.53 8.98
C ASP A 30 -7.13 16.37 8.82
N LEU A 31 -7.49 15.37 8.01
CA LEU A 31 -6.71 14.15 7.76
C LEU A 31 -6.53 13.29 9.03
N MET A 32 -7.45 13.43 9.99
CA MET A 32 -7.53 12.58 11.17
C MET A 32 -8.60 11.50 10.98
N PRO A 33 -8.48 10.34 11.66
CA PRO A 33 -9.51 9.30 11.59
C PRO A 33 -10.84 9.83 12.12
N THR A 34 -11.92 9.51 11.43
CA THR A 34 -13.28 9.86 11.87
C THR A 34 -13.71 9.05 13.09
N ASP A 35 -14.67 9.56 13.86
CA ASP A 35 -15.19 8.88 15.05
C ASP A 35 -15.59 7.42 14.82
N PRO A 36 -16.29 7.04 13.73
CA PRO A 36 -16.64 5.64 13.54
C PRO A 36 -15.43 4.76 13.18
N LEU A 37 -14.35 5.31 12.59
CA LEU A 37 -13.08 4.58 12.44
C LEU A 37 -12.45 4.32 13.81
N VAL A 38 -12.33 5.36 14.64
CA VAL A 38 -11.73 5.27 15.98
C VAL A 38 -12.49 4.28 16.86
N ARG A 39 -13.82 4.20 16.72
CA ARG A 39 -14.68 3.24 17.43
C ARG A 39 -14.68 1.82 16.83
N GLY A 40 -14.06 1.62 15.67
CA GLY A 40 -13.98 0.30 15.02
C GLY A 40 -15.24 -0.13 14.28
N THR A 41 -16.13 0.81 13.91
CA THR A 41 -17.29 0.53 13.03
C THR A 41 -16.84 0.07 11.64
N TYR A 42 -15.72 0.61 11.17
CA TYR A 42 -14.98 0.08 10.03
C TYR A 42 -13.50 -0.02 10.37
N ARG A 43 -12.79 -0.81 9.57
CA ARG A 43 -11.34 -0.93 9.58
C ARG A 43 -10.76 -0.51 8.25
N VAL A 44 -9.53 -0.02 8.26
CA VAL A 44 -8.76 0.27 7.05
C VAL A 44 -7.57 -0.68 7.00
N VAL A 45 -7.32 -1.25 5.81
CA VAL A 45 -6.11 -2.03 5.51
C VAL A 45 -5.40 -1.36 4.35
N LEU A 46 -4.19 -0.86 4.58
CA LEU A 46 -3.29 -0.40 3.53
C LEU A 46 -2.35 -1.54 3.16
N MET A 47 -2.30 -1.92 1.88
CA MET A 47 -1.58 -3.12 1.44
C MET A 47 -0.05 -2.99 1.41
N GLY A 48 0.49 -1.81 1.76
CA GLY A 48 1.92 -1.53 1.78
C GLY A 48 2.39 -0.71 0.58
N ASP A 49 3.68 -0.77 0.33
CA ASP A 49 4.40 0.01 -0.68
C ASP A 49 4.04 1.49 -0.57
N LEU A 50 4.25 2.07 0.61
CA LEU A 50 3.97 3.47 0.91
C LEU A 50 4.88 4.44 0.15
N VAL A 51 6.10 4.01 -0.14
CA VAL A 51 7.19 4.80 -0.71
C VAL A 51 7.46 4.43 -2.17
N HIS A 52 8.38 5.17 -2.80
CA HIS A 52 8.89 4.89 -4.15
C HIS A 52 7.84 5.08 -5.26
N PRO A 53 7.68 6.31 -5.80
CA PRO A 53 6.81 6.54 -6.95
C PRO A 53 7.11 5.62 -8.14
N LYS A 54 6.06 5.08 -8.78
CA LYS A 54 6.19 4.16 -9.93
C LYS A 54 6.79 4.87 -11.16
N LEU A 55 6.51 6.16 -11.35
CA LEU A 55 6.85 6.92 -12.55
C LEU A 55 7.65 8.18 -12.24
N LEU A 56 8.51 8.58 -13.19
CA LEU A 56 9.24 9.84 -13.12
C LEU A 56 8.31 11.06 -13.01
N ALA A 57 7.15 11.01 -13.66
CA ALA A 57 6.13 12.06 -13.56
C ALA A 57 5.61 12.26 -12.13
N ASP A 58 5.59 11.20 -11.32
CA ASP A 58 5.12 11.27 -9.95
C ASP A 58 6.20 11.80 -9.01
N TYR A 59 7.49 11.53 -9.28
CA TYR A 59 8.60 12.25 -8.64
C TYR A 59 8.55 13.76 -8.93
N ARG A 60 8.26 14.16 -10.17
CA ARG A 60 8.10 15.57 -10.54
C ARG A 60 6.97 16.23 -9.74
N LYS A 61 5.79 15.59 -9.64
CA LYS A 61 4.68 16.09 -8.81
C LYS A 61 5.05 16.17 -7.33
N LEU A 62 5.70 15.13 -6.80
CA LEU A 62 6.08 15.02 -5.40
C LEU A 62 7.10 16.08 -4.98
N THR A 63 8.07 16.38 -5.86
CA THR A 63 9.17 17.33 -5.59
C THR A 63 8.89 18.75 -6.05
N GLY A 64 7.94 18.93 -6.98
CA GLY A 64 7.69 20.21 -7.66
C GLY A 64 8.73 20.56 -8.73
N LEU A 65 9.62 19.63 -9.08
CA LEU A 65 10.63 19.83 -10.12
C LEU A 65 10.06 19.50 -11.50
N GLU A 66 10.30 20.36 -12.48
CA GLU A 66 9.93 20.08 -13.87
C GLU A 66 10.78 18.94 -14.46
N ASP A 67 12.08 18.95 -14.21
CA ASP A 67 13.04 17.94 -14.67
C ASP A 67 13.71 17.24 -13.50
N TYR A 68 12.94 16.38 -12.83
CA TYR A 68 13.49 15.45 -11.86
C TYR A 68 14.52 14.52 -12.53
N ASP A 69 15.67 14.37 -11.85
CA ASP A 69 16.79 13.53 -12.29
C ASP A 69 17.11 12.54 -11.16
N PRO A 70 16.89 11.22 -11.38
CA PRO A 70 17.10 10.20 -10.36
C PRO A 70 18.58 9.96 -10.04
N ASN A 71 19.52 10.60 -10.73
CA ASN A 71 20.94 10.54 -10.42
C ASN A 71 21.47 11.82 -9.78
N ASN A 72 20.62 12.84 -9.59
CA ASN A 72 20.99 14.08 -8.94
C ASN A 72 20.74 13.99 -7.41
N PRO A 73 21.78 14.06 -6.57
CA PRO A 73 21.64 13.96 -5.11
C PRO A 73 20.72 15.02 -4.48
N ASP A 74 20.63 16.22 -5.05
CA ASP A 74 19.72 17.26 -4.55
C ASP A 74 18.26 16.88 -4.84
N HIS A 75 17.97 16.32 -6.02
CA HIS A 75 16.64 15.84 -6.39
C HIS A 75 16.22 14.64 -5.53
N LEU A 76 17.14 13.69 -5.30
CA LEU A 76 16.94 12.57 -4.37
C LEU A 76 16.58 13.06 -2.97
N ARG A 77 17.36 14.03 -2.43
CA ARG A 77 17.09 14.66 -1.12
C ARG A 77 15.71 15.33 -1.07
N MET A 78 15.28 15.99 -2.14
CA MET A 78 13.94 16.60 -2.21
C MET A 78 12.83 15.53 -2.21
N ALA A 79 12.98 14.46 -2.98
CA ALA A 79 12.01 13.36 -3.03
C ALA A 79 11.87 12.67 -1.68
N ALA A 80 12.99 12.32 -1.03
CA ALA A 80 12.98 11.70 0.28
C ALA A 80 12.30 12.58 1.34
N ARG A 81 12.64 13.88 1.39
CA ARG A 81 12.00 14.83 2.33
C ARG A 81 10.49 14.93 2.13
N ALA A 82 10.03 14.93 0.87
CA ALA A 82 8.61 14.97 0.56
C ALA A 82 7.89 13.71 1.04
N GLN A 83 8.47 12.52 0.81
CA GLN A 83 7.92 11.24 1.29
C GLN A 83 7.92 11.18 2.82
N ILE A 84 9.04 11.47 3.49
CA ILE A 84 9.18 11.47 4.95
C ILE A 84 8.08 12.33 5.61
N ARG A 85 7.84 13.54 5.09
CA ARG A 85 6.78 14.43 5.61
C ARG A 85 5.40 13.77 5.56
N GLU A 86 5.06 13.12 4.44
CA GLU A 86 3.75 12.47 4.29
C GLU A 86 3.66 11.16 5.08
N LEU A 87 4.77 10.42 5.22
CA LEU A 87 4.84 9.24 6.09
C LEU A 87 4.56 9.60 7.56
N HIS A 88 5.12 10.68 8.09
CA HIS A 88 4.75 11.15 9.44
C HIS A 88 3.26 11.52 9.54
N ARG A 89 2.65 12.00 8.45
CA ARG A 89 1.21 12.30 8.42
C ARG A 89 0.37 11.02 8.49
N ILE A 90 0.73 10.01 7.70
CA ILE A 90 0.10 8.67 7.73
C ILE A 90 0.28 8.03 9.11
N LYS A 91 1.50 8.09 9.68
CA LYS A 91 1.80 7.61 11.03
C LYS A 91 0.86 8.22 12.07
N ARG A 92 0.72 9.56 12.09
CA ARG A 92 -0.22 10.23 13.01
C ARG A 92 -1.67 9.78 12.82
N PHE A 93 -2.11 9.61 11.58
CA PHE A 93 -3.46 9.11 11.27
C PHE A 93 -3.66 7.68 11.79
N GLN A 94 -2.71 6.79 11.54
CA GLN A 94 -2.76 5.39 11.96
C GLN A 94 -2.71 5.24 13.49
N GLU A 95 -1.83 5.98 14.16
CA GLU A 95 -1.73 6.00 15.62
C GLU A 95 -3.01 6.54 16.28
N ALA A 96 -3.64 7.55 15.69
CA ALA A 96 -4.90 8.10 16.17
C ALA A 96 -6.11 7.17 15.95
N ALA A 97 -6.00 6.18 15.07
CA ALA A 97 -7.11 5.29 14.71
C ALA A 97 -7.37 4.16 15.71
N ASN A 98 -6.64 4.11 16.83
CA ASN A 98 -6.83 3.15 17.92
C ASN A 98 -6.81 1.67 17.46
N GLY A 99 -5.87 1.35 16.56
CA GLY A 99 -5.69 -0.01 16.04
C GLY A 99 -6.67 -0.42 14.92
N HIS A 100 -7.53 0.47 14.44
CA HIS A 100 -8.46 0.19 13.34
C HIS A 100 -7.92 0.50 11.94
N VAL A 101 -6.68 1.00 11.87
CA VAL A 101 -5.91 1.12 10.63
C VAL A 101 -4.73 0.14 10.73
N THR A 102 -4.66 -0.80 9.81
CA THR A 102 -3.50 -1.69 9.64
C THR A 102 -2.79 -1.33 8.36
N ILE A 103 -1.46 -1.24 8.42
CA ILE A 103 -0.60 -1.05 7.25
C ILE A 103 0.24 -2.31 7.16
N LEU A 104 0.21 -2.98 6.01
CA LEU A 104 1.01 -4.17 5.77
C LEU A 104 2.40 -3.78 5.27
N MET A 105 3.39 -4.61 5.59
CA MET A 105 4.76 -4.40 5.08
C MET A 105 4.81 -4.77 3.60
N GLY A 106 5.03 -3.78 2.72
CA GLY A 106 5.30 -4.01 1.30
C GLY A 106 6.78 -4.31 0.99
N ASN A 107 7.08 -4.79 -0.21
CA ASN A 107 8.46 -5.08 -0.59
C ASN A 107 9.28 -3.79 -0.81
N HIS A 108 8.65 -2.71 -1.28
CA HIS A 108 9.28 -1.40 -1.40
C HIS A 108 9.54 -0.76 -0.04
N ASP A 109 8.62 -0.95 0.90
CA ASP A 109 8.75 -0.49 2.28
C ASP A 109 9.94 -1.16 2.97
N HIS A 110 10.00 -2.49 2.88
CA HIS A 110 11.08 -3.28 3.45
C HIS A 110 12.44 -2.91 2.86
N ALA A 111 12.52 -2.72 1.54
CA ALA A 111 13.75 -2.30 0.89
C ALA A 111 14.22 -0.91 1.34
N ALA A 112 13.31 0.06 1.47
CA ALA A 112 13.63 1.41 1.95
C ALA A 112 14.18 1.43 3.38
N VAL A 113 13.60 0.61 4.27
CA VAL A 113 13.93 0.60 5.69
C VAL A 113 15.22 -0.17 5.98
N HIS A 114 15.41 -1.31 5.32
CA HIS A 114 16.52 -2.21 5.62
C HIS A 114 17.71 -2.08 4.65
N GLY A 115 17.57 -1.29 3.57
CA GLY A 115 18.66 -1.01 2.62
C GLY A 115 19.20 -2.24 1.91
N THR A 116 18.41 -3.31 1.80
CA THR A 116 18.85 -4.61 1.29
C THR A 116 18.97 -4.65 -0.23
N PHE A 117 18.09 -3.91 -0.94
CA PHE A 117 18.06 -3.87 -2.39
C PHE A 117 17.70 -2.47 -2.88
N VAL A 118 18.36 -2.04 -3.96
CA VAL A 118 17.94 -0.86 -4.73
C VAL A 118 16.85 -1.32 -5.69
N LEU A 119 15.60 -1.06 -5.34
CA LEU A 119 14.46 -1.45 -6.18
C LEU A 119 14.25 -0.47 -7.31
N GLY A 120 13.54 -0.91 -8.34
CA GLY A 120 13.21 -0.08 -9.48
C GLY A 120 12.47 -0.83 -10.58
N ASN A 121 12.28 -0.13 -11.67
CA ASN A 121 11.81 -0.69 -12.93
C ASN A 121 12.86 -0.46 -14.03
N ALA A 122 12.53 -0.86 -15.26
CA ALA A 122 13.45 -0.76 -16.40
C ALA A 122 13.97 0.68 -16.69
N THR A 123 13.30 1.71 -16.15
CA THR A 123 13.58 3.12 -16.46
C THR A 123 13.87 3.99 -15.23
N LEU A 124 13.68 3.45 -14.02
CA LEU A 124 13.75 4.23 -12.79
C LEU A 124 14.19 3.34 -11.63
N GLU A 125 15.33 3.68 -11.04
CA GLU A 125 15.82 3.10 -9.78
C GLU A 125 15.47 4.04 -8.63
N HIS A 126 15.13 3.46 -7.49
CA HIS A 126 14.77 4.17 -6.28
C HIS A 126 16.00 4.35 -5.39
N LYS A 127 16.60 5.53 -5.45
CA LYS A 127 17.86 5.85 -4.76
C LYS A 127 17.67 6.84 -3.61
N GLU A 128 16.47 7.37 -3.43
CA GLU A 128 16.25 8.49 -2.51
C GLU A 128 16.50 8.11 -1.05
N PHE A 129 16.40 6.83 -0.70
CA PHE A 129 16.69 6.29 0.63
C PHE A 129 18.02 5.51 0.72
N HIS A 130 18.91 5.70 -0.26
CA HIS A 130 20.22 5.06 -0.36
C HIS A 130 21.35 6.11 -0.25
N PRO A 131 21.86 6.40 0.96
CA PRO A 131 22.92 7.41 1.18
C PRO A 131 24.17 7.20 0.31
N GLU A 132 24.56 5.95 0.11
CA GLU A 132 25.69 5.52 -0.70
C GLU A 132 25.54 5.85 -2.20
N LEU A 133 24.30 6.08 -2.63
CA LEU A 133 23.94 6.49 -4.00
C LEU A 133 23.53 7.97 -4.10
N GLY A 134 23.76 8.76 -3.04
CA GLY A 134 23.43 10.19 -3.00
C GLY A 134 22.03 10.51 -2.46
N GLY A 135 21.29 9.50 -2.00
CA GLY A 135 20.04 9.66 -1.25
C GLY A 135 20.25 10.11 0.19
N VAL A 136 19.24 9.87 1.03
CA VAL A 136 19.30 10.11 2.47
C VAL A 136 19.00 8.86 3.25
N GLU A 137 19.44 8.82 4.49
CA GLU A 137 19.07 7.72 5.36
C GLU A 137 17.59 7.84 5.76
N PHE A 138 16.89 6.71 5.76
CA PHE A 138 15.53 6.65 6.26
C PHE A 138 15.49 7.02 7.76
N PRO A 139 14.61 7.94 8.21
CA PRO A 139 14.59 8.37 9.61
C PRO A 139 14.31 7.23 10.59
N GLU A 140 15.08 7.17 11.68
CA GLU A 140 15.02 6.06 12.65
C GLU A 140 13.63 5.87 13.28
N ASP A 141 12.91 6.95 13.54
CA ASP A 141 11.57 6.86 14.11
C ASP A 141 10.53 6.32 13.11
N LEU A 142 10.73 6.57 11.81
CA LEU A 142 9.94 5.95 10.76
C LEU A 142 10.36 4.49 10.52
N LYS A 143 11.66 4.16 10.60
CA LYS A 143 12.12 2.76 10.56
C LYS A 143 11.45 1.94 11.66
N ALA A 144 11.52 2.42 12.90
CA ALA A 144 10.89 1.78 14.05
C ALA A 144 9.35 1.66 13.90
N TRP A 145 8.71 2.61 13.21
CA TRP A 145 7.29 2.53 12.88
C TRP A 145 6.98 1.47 11.82
N PHE A 146 7.76 1.42 10.72
CA PHE A 146 7.61 0.41 9.68
C PHE A 146 7.82 -1.00 10.22
N ASP A 147 8.77 -1.20 11.14
CA ASP A 147 9.02 -2.48 11.80
C ASP A 147 7.80 -3.02 12.59
N THR A 148 6.79 -2.18 12.83
CA THR A 148 5.51 -2.62 13.44
C THR A 148 4.51 -3.19 12.43
N PHE A 149 4.75 -3.03 11.12
CA PHE A 149 3.80 -3.44 10.08
C PHE A 149 3.75 -4.97 9.99
N PRO A 150 2.58 -5.59 10.18
CA PRO A 150 2.45 -7.03 9.98
C PRO A 150 2.62 -7.39 8.51
N SER A 151 3.16 -8.57 8.24
CA SER A 151 3.22 -9.13 6.87
C SER A 151 1.83 -9.52 6.35
N GLN A 152 0.93 -9.90 7.24
CA GLN A 152 -0.46 -10.25 6.92
C GLN A 152 -1.38 -10.11 8.13
N ILE A 153 -2.68 -9.98 7.87
CA ILE A 153 -3.73 -10.12 8.87
C ILE A 153 -4.85 -11.04 8.36
N ASN A 154 -5.62 -11.61 9.29
CA ASN A 154 -6.80 -12.40 8.97
C ASN A 154 -8.02 -11.83 9.70
N LEU A 155 -9.06 -11.49 8.94
CA LEU A 155 -10.32 -10.99 9.47
C LEU A 155 -11.47 -11.88 8.99
N TYR A 156 -12.13 -12.59 9.91
CA TYR A 156 -13.25 -13.49 9.58
C TYR A 156 -12.91 -14.50 8.46
N GLY A 157 -11.71 -15.10 8.51
CA GLY A 157 -11.24 -16.05 7.50
C GLY A 157 -10.82 -15.43 6.15
N VAL A 158 -10.87 -14.10 6.00
CA VAL A 158 -10.32 -13.36 4.86
C VAL A 158 -8.88 -12.94 5.17
N ASN A 159 -7.95 -13.35 4.32
CA ASN A 159 -6.54 -13.02 4.44
C ASN A 159 -6.22 -11.73 3.69
N PHE A 160 -5.45 -10.85 4.33
CA PHE A 160 -4.90 -9.65 3.72
C PHE A 160 -3.39 -9.73 3.83
N ALA A 161 -2.69 -9.69 2.71
CA ALA A 161 -1.24 -9.76 2.65
C ALA A 161 -0.72 -8.97 1.45
N HIS A 162 0.49 -8.44 1.47
CA HIS A 162 0.97 -7.58 0.37
C HIS A 162 1.00 -8.34 -0.97
N VAL A 163 1.64 -9.51 -1.02
CA VAL A 163 1.83 -10.24 -2.29
C VAL A 163 0.85 -11.41 -2.49
N GLY A 164 0.73 -12.31 -1.50
CA GLY A 164 -0.07 -13.53 -1.62
C GLY A 164 -0.25 -14.29 -0.29
N PRO A 165 -1.01 -15.41 -0.30
CA PRO A 165 -1.44 -16.12 0.92
C PRO A 165 -0.34 -16.91 1.63
N VAL A 166 0.73 -17.27 0.93
CA VAL A 166 1.75 -18.18 1.45
C VAL A 166 2.90 -17.41 2.11
N PRO A 167 3.49 -17.91 3.22
CA PRO A 167 4.46 -17.14 3.99
C PRO A 167 5.72 -16.70 3.22
N TRP A 168 6.18 -17.52 2.26
CA TRP A 168 7.37 -17.20 1.47
C TRP A 168 7.16 -16.04 0.50
N LEU A 169 5.91 -15.70 0.14
CA LEU A 169 5.62 -14.50 -0.64
C LEU A 169 5.73 -13.21 0.18
N GLN A 170 5.97 -13.31 1.49
CA GLN A 170 6.19 -12.18 2.39
C GLN A 170 7.64 -12.12 2.92
N SER A 171 8.54 -12.91 2.31
CA SER A 171 9.96 -12.91 2.61
C SER A 171 10.68 -12.19 1.48
N TYR A 172 11.05 -10.92 1.66
CA TYR A 172 11.61 -10.07 0.60
C TYR A 172 13.11 -10.27 0.42
N ASP A 173 13.53 -11.49 0.11
CA ASP A 173 14.91 -11.91 -0.10
C ASP A 173 15.27 -12.09 -1.59
N GLU A 174 16.49 -12.58 -1.87
CA GLU A 174 16.92 -12.84 -3.25
C GLU A 174 16.00 -13.82 -4.00
N MET A 175 15.39 -14.78 -3.31
CA MET A 175 14.50 -15.76 -3.95
C MET A 175 13.20 -15.08 -4.40
N PHE A 176 12.67 -14.17 -3.59
CA PHE A 176 11.50 -13.36 -3.95
C PHE A 176 11.74 -12.54 -5.22
N TYR A 177 12.87 -11.83 -5.31
CA TYR A 177 13.15 -10.94 -6.44
C TYR A 177 13.58 -11.66 -7.73
N ASN A 178 14.22 -12.83 -7.63
CA ASN A 178 14.63 -13.62 -8.78
C ASN A 178 13.53 -14.55 -9.31
N GLY A 179 12.48 -14.80 -8.52
CA GLY A 179 11.35 -15.65 -8.87
C GLY A 179 10.30 -14.95 -9.73
N ARG A 180 9.50 -15.76 -10.43
CA ARG A 180 8.25 -15.29 -11.09
C ARG A 180 7.03 -15.45 -10.20
N GLU A 181 7.11 -16.28 -9.16
CA GLU A 181 5.96 -16.65 -8.33
C GLU A 181 5.31 -15.44 -7.67
N ALA A 182 6.10 -14.49 -7.14
CA ALA A 182 5.57 -13.26 -6.56
C ALA A 182 4.66 -12.45 -7.50
N LYS A 183 4.83 -12.60 -8.82
CA LYS A 183 4.07 -11.89 -9.85
C LYS A 183 2.99 -12.75 -10.53
N GLU A 184 3.09 -14.08 -10.42
CA GLU A 184 2.33 -15.02 -11.24
C GLU A 184 1.59 -16.10 -10.44
N TRP A 185 1.74 -16.17 -9.12
CA TRP A 185 1.10 -17.21 -8.30
C TRP A 185 -0.42 -17.24 -8.50
N TRP A 186 -1.08 -16.10 -8.69
CA TRP A 186 -2.52 -15.99 -8.89
C TRP A 186 -3.01 -16.58 -10.24
N LEU A 187 -2.10 -16.76 -11.20
CA LEU A 187 -2.40 -17.41 -12.48
C LEU A 187 -2.44 -18.92 -12.34
N TYR A 188 -1.43 -19.48 -11.69
CA TYR A 188 -1.14 -20.92 -11.71
C TYR A 188 -1.45 -21.64 -10.39
N ASN A 189 -1.43 -20.91 -9.27
CA ASN A 189 -1.54 -21.41 -7.90
C ASN A 189 -2.59 -20.63 -7.09
N ALA A 190 -3.70 -20.21 -7.72
CA ALA A 190 -4.78 -19.49 -7.03
C ALA A 190 -5.40 -20.32 -5.88
N ASP A 191 -5.27 -21.65 -5.94
CA ASP A 191 -5.66 -22.60 -4.89
C ASP A 191 -4.88 -22.43 -3.59
N TYR A 192 -3.75 -21.70 -3.60
CA TYR A 192 -3.01 -21.37 -2.37
C TYR A 192 -3.90 -20.71 -1.32
N VAL A 193 -4.87 -19.89 -1.70
CA VAL A 193 -5.79 -19.24 -0.75
C VAL A 193 -6.51 -20.30 0.09
N GLU A 194 -7.06 -21.32 -0.56
CA GLU A 194 -7.80 -22.39 0.11
C GLU A 194 -6.86 -23.35 0.85
N ARG A 195 -5.72 -23.67 0.26
CA ARG A 195 -4.69 -24.53 0.90
C ARG A 195 -4.16 -23.94 2.19
N MET A 196 -4.09 -22.60 2.27
CA MET A 196 -3.72 -21.87 3.49
C MET A 196 -4.89 -21.72 4.47
N GLY A 197 -6.06 -22.29 4.16
CA GLY A 197 -7.22 -22.32 5.03
C GLY A 197 -8.05 -21.03 5.00
N HIS A 198 -7.83 -20.15 4.02
CA HIS A 198 -8.57 -18.91 3.89
C HIS A 198 -9.82 -19.11 3.04
N ARG A 199 -10.93 -18.46 3.40
CA ARG A 199 -12.15 -18.50 2.59
C ARG A 199 -12.07 -17.52 1.41
N PHE A 200 -11.24 -16.49 1.55
CA PHE A 200 -10.95 -15.48 0.54
C PHE A 200 -9.63 -14.77 0.84
N GLY A 201 -8.98 -14.19 -0.17
CA GLY A 201 -7.75 -13.43 -0.04
C GLY A 201 -7.80 -12.07 -0.71
N VAL A 202 -7.15 -11.06 -0.14
CA VAL A 202 -7.02 -9.71 -0.69
C VAL A 202 -5.54 -9.35 -0.71
N TYR A 203 -5.02 -9.06 -1.90
CA TYR A 203 -3.58 -8.90 -2.15
C TYR A 203 -3.26 -7.64 -2.94
N GLY A 204 -2.17 -6.96 -2.60
CA GLY A 204 -1.59 -5.84 -3.34
C GLY A 204 -0.58 -6.32 -4.38
N HIS A 205 0.53 -5.59 -4.56
CA HIS A 205 1.73 -5.90 -5.35
C HIS A 205 1.55 -6.04 -6.88
N THR A 206 0.47 -6.70 -7.31
CA THR A 206 0.22 -7.05 -8.71
C THR A 206 -0.74 -6.04 -9.33
N VAL A 207 -0.19 -5.13 -10.13
CA VAL A 207 -0.97 -4.21 -10.96
C VAL A 207 -1.76 -4.96 -12.03
N MET A 208 -3.05 -4.69 -12.08
CA MET A 208 -3.97 -5.25 -13.07
C MET A 208 -4.39 -4.20 -14.09
N LYS A 209 -4.52 -4.60 -15.36
CA LYS A 209 -4.78 -3.67 -16.49
C LYS A 209 -6.03 -2.81 -16.32
N ASN A 210 -7.08 -3.37 -15.71
CA ASN A 210 -8.40 -2.73 -15.61
C ASN A 210 -8.76 -2.37 -14.15
N GLY A 211 -7.76 -2.16 -13.29
CA GLY A 211 -7.96 -1.97 -11.86
C GLY A 211 -8.22 -3.28 -11.13
N ILE A 212 -9.00 -3.26 -10.05
CA ILE A 212 -9.16 -4.40 -9.14
C ILE A 212 -9.65 -5.64 -9.89
N LEU A 213 -8.92 -6.76 -9.74
CA LEU A 213 -9.34 -8.07 -10.24
C LEU A 213 -9.91 -8.89 -9.09
N ILE A 214 -11.17 -9.32 -9.22
CA ILE A 214 -11.72 -10.41 -8.40
C ILE A 214 -11.74 -11.68 -9.25
N LYS A 215 -11.14 -12.75 -8.73
CA LYS A 215 -11.08 -14.05 -9.41
C LYS A 215 -11.20 -15.16 -8.37
N ASP A 216 -12.13 -16.08 -8.57
CA ASP A 216 -12.35 -17.22 -7.67
C ASP A 216 -12.49 -16.78 -6.20
N LYS A 217 -11.51 -17.11 -5.35
CA LYS A 217 -11.46 -16.75 -3.93
C LYS A 217 -10.41 -15.68 -3.61
N LEU A 218 -10.02 -14.85 -4.57
CA LEU A 218 -9.04 -13.78 -4.34
C LEU A 218 -9.43 -12.46 -5.01
N ALA A 219 -8.88 -11.39 -4.45
CA ALA A 219 -8.86 -10.04 -4.99
C ALA A 219 -7.42 -9.55 -5.13
N LEU A 220 -7.04 -9.04 -6.30
CA LEU A 220 -5.80 -8.30 -6.51
C LEU A 220 -6.16 -6.82 -6.63
N ILE A 221 -5.67 -6.01 -5.70
CA ILE A 221 -6.20 -4.66 -5.43
C ILE A 221 -5.18 -3.51 -5.59
N ASP A 222 -3.99 -3.77 -6.15
CA ASP A 222 -3.09 -2.69 -6.57
C ASP A 222 -3.69 -1.94 -7.78
N ALA A 223 -4.57 -0.99 -7.45
CA ALA A 223 -5.42 -0.26 -8.38
C ALA A 223 -5.69 1.20 -7.93
N LEU A 224 -4.90 1.73 -7.00
CA LEU A 224 -5.04 3.13 -6.56
C LEU A 224 -4.73 4.10 -7.71
N ASP A 225 -3.86 3.70 -8.64
CA ASP A 225 -3.57 4.43 -9.87
C ASP A 225 -4.81 4.57 -10.78
N GLN A 226 -5.68 3.55 -10.77
CA GLN A 226 -6.99 3.51 -11.44
C GLN A 226 -8.12 4.13 -10.62
N ASP A 227 -7.78 4.83 -9.53
CA ASP A 227 -8.74 5.45 -8.63
C ASP A 227 -9.72 4.43 -8.01
N GLN A 228 -9.25 3.23 -7.64
CA GLN A 228 -10.08 2.18 -7.05
C GLN A 228 -9.58 1.71 -5.69
N TYR A 229 -10.52 1.31 -4.84
CA TYR A 229 -10.25 0.55 -3.62
C TYR A 229 -11.35 -0.49 -3.39
N LEU A 230 -11.09 -1.47 -2.52
CA LEU A 230 -12.04 -2.56 -2.22
C LEU A 230 -12.73 -2.30 -0.89
N GLU A 231 -14.06 -2.32 -0.88
CA GLU A 231 -14.84 -2.38 0.36
C GLU A 231 -15.32 -3.80 0.61
N LEU A 232 -15.28 -4.26 1.86
CA LEU A 232 -15.79 -5.56 2.26
C LEU A 232 -16.72 -5.45 3.47
N ILE A 233 -17.77 -6.26 3.51
CA ILE A 233 -18.59 -6.50 4.71
C ILE A 233 -18.34 -7.92 5.19
N LEU A 234 -17.75 -8.05 6.37
CA LEU A 234 -17.24 -9.32 6.89
C LEU A 234 -17.91 -9.73 8.21
N SER A 235 -18.38 -10.97 8.28
CA SER A 235 -18.65 -11.74 9.50
C SER A 235 -18.29 -13.21 9.27
N ASP A 236 -18.45 -14.07 10.27
CA ASP A 236 -18.12 -15.51 10.16
C ASP A 236 -18.85 -16.19 8.99
N ASP A 237 -20.05 -15.73 8.68
CA ASP A 237 -20.96 -16.25 7.65
C ASP A 237 -21.15 -15.34 6.44
N ARG A 238 -20.66 -14.09 6.47
CA ARG A 238 -20.84 -13.09 5.41
C ARG A 238 -19.52 -12.61 4.83
N LEU A 239 -19.47 -12.56 3.50
CA LEU A 239 -18.43 -11.94 2.71
C LEU A 239 -19.08 -11.27 1.51
N ASP A 240 -19.32 -9.97 1.63
CA ASP A 240 -19.70 -9.13 0.49
C ASP A 240 -18.53 -8.21 0.16
N TRP A 241 -18.38 -7.86 -1.11
CA TRP A 241 -17.37 -6.93 -1.57
C TRP A 241 -17.94 -5.98 -2.62
N GLU A 242 -17.34 -4.80 -2.70
CA GLU A 242 -17.64 -3.79 -3.71
C GLU A 242 -16.33 -3.13 -4.14
N ILE A 243 -16.12 -3.02 -5.45
CA ILE A 243 -15.05 -2.19 -6.02
C ILE A 243 -15.57 -0.77 -6.06
N VAL A 244 -14.94 0.12 -5.31
CA VAL A 244 -15.36 1.52 -5.20
C VAL A 244 -14.44 2.40 -6.04
N GLN A 245 -15.05 3.24 -6.88
CA GLN A 245 -14.35 4.27 -7.64
C GLN A 245 -14.19 5.53 -6.79
N ILE A 246 -12.95 6.01 -6.65
CA ILE A 246 -12.62 7.27 -6.02
C ILE A 246 -13.03 8.40 -6.99
N PRO A 247 -13.85 9.37 -6.55
CA PRO A 247 -14.22 10.50 -7.39
C PRO A 247 -12.99 11.33 -7.79
N SER A 248 -13.02 11.87 -9.01
CA SER A 248 -12.00 12.80 -9.49
C SER A 248 -11.92 14.04 -8.57
N ALA A 249 -10.72 14.62 -8.44
CA ALA A 249 -10.54 15.88 -7.74
C ALA A 249 -11.45 16.96 -8.34
N GLY A 250 -12.36 17.53 -7.53
CA GLY A 250 -13.30 18.57 -7.96
C GLY A 250 -14.70 18.09 -8.35
N ALA A 251 -14.99 16.79 -8.30
CA ALA A 251 -16.37 16.30 -8.33
C ALA A 251 -17.04 16.68 -7.00
N ALA A 252 -18.02 17.60 -7.04
CA ALA A 252 -18.81 17.94 -5.87
C ALA A 252 -19.57 16.70 -5.40
N ILE A 253 -19.53 16.44 -4.08
CA ILE A 253 -20.42 15.50 -3.42
C ILE A 253 -21.81 16.15 -3.46
N GLY A 254 -22.66 15.71 -4.40
CA GLY A 254 -24.04 16.17 -4.52
C GLY A 254 -24.93 15.61 -3.42
#